data_AF-A0A7S0AZU9-F1
#
_entry.id   AF-A0A7S0AZU9-F1
#
_cell.length_a   1.000
_cell.length_b   1.000
_cell.length_c   1.000
_cell.angle_alpha   90.00
_cell.angle_beta   90.00
_cell.angle_gamma   90.00
#
_symmetry.space_group_name_H-M   'P 1'
#
loop_
_entity.id
_entity.type
_entity.pdbx_description
1 polymer ?
#
loop_
_entity_poly.entity_id
_entity_poly.type
_entity_poly.pdbx_seq_one_letter_code
_entity_poly.pdbx_strand_id
1 'polypeptide(L)'
;DNALQGNETSNYELEFWTKSNETRYLLVNATTRRGEDNNVVGVVGVAQDVTESKKHDRAVAAMANELRQLVDTANAPIFGIDVNGNVNEWNEKTAEVTGFSKEEAFHKPLVSTFI
;
A
#
# COMPACT_ATOMS: atom_id res chain seq x y z
N ASP A 1 -23.65 4.98 -13.66
CA ASP A 1 -24.89 4.35 -14.18
C ASP A 1 -25.31 3.01 -13.58
N ASN A 2 -24.45 2.23 -12.91
CA ASN A 2 -24.81 0.86 -12.49
C ASN A 2 -25.78 0.77 -11.28
N ALA A 3 -25.84 1.79 -10.41
CA ALA A 3 -26.77 1.81 -9.30
C ALA A 3 -28.24 1.91 -9.75
N LEU A 4 -28.55 2.69 -10.80
CA LEU A 4 -29.90 2.84 -11.34
C LEU A 4 -30.44 1.55 -11.99
N GLN A 5 -29.56 0.59 -12.28
CA GLN A 5 -29.91 -0.73 -12.82
C GLN A 5 -30.06 -1.80 -11.72
N GLY A 6 -29.89 -1.41 -10.45
CA GLY A 6 -30.13 -2.31 -9.33
C GLY A 6 -28.99 -3.28 -9.02
N ASN A 7 -27.81 -3.06 -9.61
CA ASN A 7 -26.56 -3.64 -9.17
C ASN A 7 -25.96 -2.74 -8.09
N GLU A 8 -25.76 -3.28 -6.89
CA GLU A 8 -24.92 -2.67 -5.87
C GLU A 8 -23.52 -2.52 -6.47
N THR A 9 -23.08 -1.28 -6.67
CA THR A 9 -21.71 -1.04 -7.15
C THR A 9 -20.87 -0.43 -6.04
N SER A 10 -19.83 -1.20 -5.75
CA SER A 10 -18.90 -1.15 -4.63
C SER A 10 -17.97 0.06 -4.64
N ASN A 11 -17.69 0.61 -3.45
CA ASN A 11 -16.51 1.40 -3.06
C ASN A 11 -15.78 2.11 -4.22
N TYR A 12 -16.25 3.29 -4.61
CA TYR A 12 -15.51 4.15 -5.54
C TYR A 12 -14.78 5.24 -4.79
N GLU A 13 -13.49 5.37 -5.05
CA GLU A 13 -12.70 6.51 -4.59
C GLU A 13 -12.80 7.65 -5.59
N LEU A 14 -13.10 8.85 -5.09
CA LEU A 14 -13.13 10.07 -5.88
C LEU A 14 -12.12 11.07 -5.31
N GLU A 15 -11.30 11.63 -6.20
CA GLU A 15 -10.51 12.82 -5.89
C GLU A 15 -11.31 14.06 -6.30
N PHE A 16 -11.35 15.05 -5.41
CA PHE A 16 -11.98 16.32 -5.73
C PHE A 16 -11.20 17.50 -5.12
N TRP A 17 -11.38 18.67 -5.73
CA TRP A 17 -10.84 19.93 -5.24
C TRP A 17 -11.89 20.69 -4.44
N THR A 18 -11.51 21.12 -3.24
CA THR A 18 -12.31 22.02 -2.42
C THR A 18 -12.28 23.44 -2.99
N LYS A 19 -13.20 24.32 -2.54
CA LYS A 19 -13.16 25.76 -2.88
C LYS A 19 -11.86 26.46 -2.46
N SER A 20 -11.14 25.90 -1.48
CA SER A 20 -9.81 26.32 -1.04
C SER A 20 -8.67 25.71 -1.85
N ASN A 21 -8.96 25.03 -2.97
CA ASN A 21 -7.99 24.37 -3.86
C ASN A 21 -7.19 23.23 -3.20
N GLU A 22 -7.74 22.63 -2.14
CA GLU A 22 -7.15 21.48 -1.46
C GLU A 22 -7.74 20.19 -2.02
N THR A 23 -6.88 19.21 -2.33
CA THR A 23 -7.29 17.87 -2.76
C THR A 23 -7.86 17.09 -1.57
N ARG A 24 -9.03 16.48 -1.79
CA ARG A 24 -9.71 15.62 -0.84
C ARG A 24 -10.09 14.30 -1.51
N TYR A 25 -10.12 13.25 -0.72
CA TYR A 25 -10.45 11.88 -1.12
C TYR A 25 -11.78 11.48 -0.51
N LEU A 26 -12.77 11.14 -1.33
CA LEU A 26 -14.03 10.56 -0.87
C LEU A 26 -14.09 9.08 -1.21
N LEU A 27 -14.41 8.26 -0.23
CA LEU A 27 -14.90 6.91 -0.46
C LEU A 27 -16.42 6.98 -0.58
N VAL A 28 -16.94 6.65 -1.76
CA VAL A 28 -18.37 6.73 -2.06
C VAL A 28 -18.94 5.34 -2.27
N ASN A 29 -20.00 5.04 -1.53
CA ASN A 29 -20.82 3.86 -1.71
C ASN A 29 -22.24 4.29 -2.05
N ALA A 30 -22.84 3.66 -3.07
CA ALA A 30 -24.22 3.92 -3.44
C ALA A 30 -25.00 2.60 -3.49
N THR A 31 -26.06 2.51 -2.71
CA THR A 31 -26.99 1.37 -2.74
C THR A 31 -28.36 1.82 -3.25
N THR A 32 -29.04 0.92 -3.96
CA THR A 32 -30.40 1.19 -4.45
C THR A 32 -31.43 0.85 -3.38
N ARG A 33 -32.34 1.79 -3.14
CA ARG A 33 -33.50 1.54 -2.29
C ARG A 33 -34.66 1.05 -3.16
N ARG A 34 -35.19 -0.12 -2.82
CA ARG A 34 -36.31 -0.76 -3.52
C ARG A 34 -37.59 -0.68 -2.67
N GLY A 35 -38.73 -0.44 -3.31
CA GLY A 35 -40.05 -0.49 -2.68
C GLY A 35 -40.57 -1.93 -2.55
N GLU A 36 -41.76 -2.11 -1.98
CA GLU A 36 -42.40 -3.42 -1.76
C GLU A 36 -42.58 -4.22 -3.07
N ASP A 37 -42.78 -3.53 -4.20
CA ASP A 37 -42.95 -4.14 -5.52
C ASP A 37 -41.61 -4.39 -6.26
N ASN A 38 -40.48 -4.38 -5.55
CA ASN A 38 -39.11 -4.50 -6.10
C ASN A 38 -38.67 -3.39 -7.08
N ASN A 39 -39.52 -2.37 -7.27
CA ASN A 39 -39.23 -1.19 -8.07
C ASN A 39 -38.19 -0.30 -7.37
N VAL A 40 -37.25 0.26 -8.12
CA VAL A 40 -36.25 1.22 -7.60
C VAL A 40 -36.96 2.52 -7.25
N VAL A 41 -37.02 2.85 -5.96
CA VAL A 41 -37.67 4.06 -5.45
C VAL A 41 -36.67 5.15 -5.07
N GLY A 42 -35.38 4.86 -5.11
CA GLY A 42 -34.33 5.85 -4.87
C GLY A 42 -32.93 5.24 -4.79
N VAL A 43 -31.94 6.10 -4.60
CA VAL A 43 -30.54 5.74 -4.37
C VAL A 43 -30.08 6.38 -3.07
N VAL A 44 -29.40 5.62 -2.22
CA VAL A 44 -28.75 6.12 -1.02
C VAL A 44 -27.24 6.09 -1.27
N GLY A 45 -26.62 7.26 -1.27
CA GLY A 45 -25.17 7.43 -1.36
C GLY A 45 -24.59 7.82 0.01
N VAL A 46 -23.53 7.12 0.44
CA VAL A 46 -22.69 7.52 1.56
C VAL A 46 -21.33 7.90 1.01
N ALA A 47 -20.91 9.13 1.27
CA ALA A 47 -19.56 9.61 0.97
C ALA A 47 -18.82 9.86 2.28
N GLN A 48 -17.66 9.23 2.44
CA GLN A 48 -16.78 9.41 3.58
C GLN A 48 -15.50 10.11 3.12
N ASP A 49 -15.14 11.20 3.78
CA ASP A 49 -13.82 11.81 3.60
C ASP A 49 -12.75 10.90 4.21
N VAL A 50 -11.87 10.38 3.36
CA VAL A 50 -10.76 9.50 3.72
C VAL A 50 -9.40 10.16 3.50
N THR A 51 -9.38 11.48 3.32
CA THR A 51 -8.15 12.24 3.02
C THR A 51 -7.10 12.04 4.08
N GLU A 52 -7.46 12.17 5.36
CA GLU A 52 -6.48 12.05 6.45
C GLU A 52 -5.93 10.62 6.54
N SER A 53 -6.78 9.59 6.41
CA SER A 53 -6.32 8.20 6.36
C SER A 53 -5.32 7.99 5.22
N LYS A 54 -5.66 8.45 4.01
CA LYS A 54 -4.77 8.34 2.83
C LYS A 54 -3.45 9.08 3.02
N LYS A 55 -3.46 10.26 3.63
CA LYS A 55 -2.22 11.01 3.92
C LYS A 55 -1.32 10.23 4.88
N HIS A 56 -1.88 9.62 5.93
CA HIS A 56 -1.11 8.78 6.85
C HIS A 56 -0.55 7.55 6.13
N ASP A 57 -1.38 6.82 5.38
CA ASP A 57 -0.94 5.63 4.64
C ASP A 57 0.18 5.95 3.64
N ARG A 58 0.03 7.06 2.89
CA ARG A 58 1.07 7.53 1.96
C ARG A 58 2.33 7.97 2.68
N ALA A 59 2.22 8.66 3.83
CA ALA A 59 3.37 9.09 4.61
C ALA A 59 4.15 7.89 5.14
N VAL A 60 3.46 6.87 5.67
CA VAL A 60 4.08 5.63 6.13
C VAL A 60 4.78 4.90 4.97
N ALA A 61 4.11 4.77 3.83
CA ALA A 61 4.69 4.14 2.65
C ALA A 61 5.91 4.91 2.12
N ALA A 62 5.86 6.25 2.11
CA ALA A 62 6.97 7.09 1.70
C ALA A 62 8.17 6.92 2.64
N MET A 63 7.95 6.96 3.96
CA MET A 63 9.01 6.73 4.96
C MET A 63 9.63 5.34 4.82
N ALA A 64 8.82 4.30 4.63
CA ALA A 64 9.34 2.94 4.43
C ALA A 64 10.21 2.85 3.16
N ASN A 65 9.80 3.51 2.09
CA ASN A 65 10.55 3.55 0.84
C ASN A 65 11.87 4.35 0.98
N GLU A 66 11.84 5.49 1.67
CA GLU A 66 13.03 6.28 1.98
C GLU A 66 14.03 5.48 2.83
N LEU A 67 13.56 4.81 3.90
CA LEU A 67 14.41 3.96 4.73
C LEU A 67 15.05 2.82 3.93
N ARG A 68 14.26 2.16 3.09
CA ARG A 68 14.77 1.10 2.20
C ARG A 68 15.82 1.64 1.25
N GLN A 69 15.58 2.79 0.63
CA GLN A 69 16.53 3.42 -0.28
C GLN A 69 17.83 3.83 0.43
N LEU A 70 17.74 4.33 1.67
CA LEU A 70 18.91 4.66 2.48
C LEU A 70 19.75 3.42 2.82
N VAL A 71 19.10 2.30 3.14
CA VAL A 71 19.79 1.02 3.40
C VAL A 71 20.44 0.48 2.13
N ASP A 72 19.69 0.45 1.02
CA ASP A 72 20.14 -0.08 -0.26
C ASP A 72 21.34 0.72 -0.80
N THR A 73 21.32 2.05 -0.68
CA THR A 73 22.39 2.96 -1.18
C THR A 73 23.50 3.25 -0.16
N ALA A 74 23.47 2.62 1.02
CA ALA A 74 24.50 2.84 2.04
C ALA A 74 25.86 2.35 1.55
N ASN A 75 26.91 3.16 1.75
CA ASN A 75 28.29 2.80 1.41
C ASN A 75 28.92 1.73 2.33
N ALA A 76 28.16 1.18 3.27
CA ALA A 76 28.57 0.11 4.16
C ALA A 76 27.74 -1.16 3.89
N PRO A 77 28.33 -2.37 3.95
CA PRO A 77 27.57 -3.60 3.93
C PRO A 77 26.55 -3.65 5.07
N ILE A 78 25.28 -3.76 4.73
CA ILE A 78 24.16 -3.95 5.65
C ILE A 78 23.45 -5.24 5.27
N PHE A 79 23.37 -6.17 6.22
CA PHE A 79 22.58 -7.39 6.13
C PHE A 79 21.92 -7.70 7.46
N GLY A 80 20.78 -8.37 7.40
CA GLY A 80 19.99 -8.77 8.56
C GLY A 80 19.71 -10.27 8.52
N ILE A 81 19.53 -10.85 9.71
CA ILE A 81 19.10 -12.25 9.88
C ILE A 81 17.83 -12.34 10.70
N ASP A 82 17.03 -13.36 10.44
CA ASP A 82 15.88 -13.74 11.24
C ASP A 82 16.29 -14.54 12.50
N VAL A 83 15.29 -14.95 13.30
CA VAL A 83 15.50 -15.76 14.52
C VAL A 83 16.11 -17.14 14.26
N ASN A 84 16.06 -17.62 13.01
CA ASN A 84 16.63 -18.90 12.58
C ASN A 84 18.02 -18.72 11.95
N GLY A 85 18.54 -17.49 11.88
CA GLY A 85 19.82 -17.17 11.24
C GLY A 85 19.77 -17.06 9.71
N ASN A 86 18.56 -17.01 9.12
CA ASN A 86 18.41 -16.83 7.69
C ASN A 86 18.44 -15.35 7.32
N VAL A 87 19.08 -15.02 6.21
CA VAL A 87 19.16 -13.65 5.70
C VAL A 87 17.77 -13.13 5.35
N ASN A 88 17.40 -11.99 5.94
CA ASN A 88 16.16 -11.26 5.66
C ASN A 88 16.40 -9.84 5.15
N GLU A 89 17.64 -9.34 5.21
CA GLU A 89 18.05 -8.08 4.61
C GLU A 89 19.42 -8.22 3.96
N TRP A 90 19.58 -7.57 2.81
CA TRP A 90 20.80 -7.58 2.01
C TRP A 90 20.80 -6.31 1.15
N ASN A 91 21.71 -5.37 1.43
CA ASN A 91 21.84 -4.14 0.65
C ASN A 91 22.81 -4.31 -0.55
N GLU A 92 22.82 -3.34 -1.46
CA GLU A 92 23.68 -3.39 -2.66
C GLU A 92 25.15 -3.53 -2.28
N LYS A 93 25.60 -2.82 -1.24
CA LYS A 93 26.99 -2.88 -0.82
C LYS A 93 27.41 -4.27 -0.31
N THR A 94 26.51 -4.99 0.36
CA THR A 94 26.78 -6.37 0.78
C THR A 94 26.90 -7.29 -0.42
N ALA A 95 26.03 -7.12 -1.43
CA ALA A 95 26.12 -7.89 -2.65
C ALA A 95 27.44 -7.64 -3.39
N GLU A 96 27.89 -6.39 -3.47
CA GLU A 96 29.20 -6.05 -4.07
C GLU A 96 30.38 -6.69 -3.34
N VAL A 97 30.38 -6.67 -2.00
CA VAL A 97 31.51 -7.17 -1.19
C VAL A 97 31.55 -8.70 -1.15
N THR A 98 30.38 -9.35 -1.05
CA THR A 98 30.27 -10.80 -0.93
C THR A 98 30.21 -11.52 -2.28
N GLY A 99 29.79 -10.82 -3.34
CA GLY A 99 29.57 -11.37 -4.67
C GLY A 99 28.21 -12.06 -4.87
N PHE A 100 27.35 -12.10 -3.84
CA PHE A 100 26.03 -12.74 -3.90
C PHE A 100 24.91 -11.72 -3.99
N SER A 101 23.96 -11.93 -4.92
CA SER A 101 22.82 -11.05 -5.06
C SER A 101 21.87 -11.14 -3.85
N LYS A 102 21.01 -10.13 -3.69
CA LYS A 102 19.97 -10.13 -2.64
C LYS A 102 19.06 -11.36 -2.77
N GLU A 103 18.68 -11.70 -3.99
CA GLU A 103 17.84 -12.87 -4.30
C GLU A 103 18.52 -14.18 -3.96
N GLU A 104 19.84 -14.27 -4.15
CA GLU A 104 20.62 -15.45 -3.82
C GLU A 104 20.85 -15.60 -2.32
N ALA A 105 20.96 -14.50 -1.58
CA ALA A 105 21.18 -14.50 -0.14
C ALA A 105 19.88 -14.70 0.64
N PHE A 106 18.75 -14.20 0.15
CA PHE A 106 17.47 -14.22 0.84
C PHE A 106 17.05 -15.62 1.30
N HIS A 107 16.59 -15.73 2.55
CA HIS A 107 16.18 -16.97 3.21
C HIS A 107 17.26 -18.06 3.32
N LYS A 108 18.53 -17.76 3.01
CA LYS A 108 19.64 -18.70 3.24
C LYS A 108 20.28 -18.47 4.60
N PRO A 109 20.82 -19.52 5.25
CA PRO A 109 21.47 -19.36 6.53
C PRO A 109 22.81 -18.66 6.35
N LEU A 110 22.97 -17.49 7.00
CA LEU A 110 24.12 -16.62 6.81
C LEU A 110 25.44 -17.34 7.08
N VAL A 111 25.53 -17.97 8.25
CA VAL A 111 26.76 -18.57 8.78
C VAL A 111 27.19 -19.78 7.96
N SER A 112 26.27 -20.63 7.52
CA SER A 112 26.64 -21.84 6.78
C SER A 112 26.95 -21.61 5.30
N THR A 113 26.50 -20.49 4.74
CA THR A 113 26.56 -20.24 3.30
C THR A 113 27.60 -19.18 2.93
N PHE A 114 27.86 -18.21 3.79
CA PHE A 114 28.69 -17.03 3.44
C PHE A 114 29.84 -16.76 4.41
N ILE A 115 29.94 -17.49 5.53
CA ILE A 115 31.03 -17.42 6.53
C ILE A 115 31.77 -18.75 6.55
#